data_AF-A0A117NQD0-F1
#
_entry.id   AF-A0A117NQD0-F1
#
_cell.length_a   1.000
_cell.length_b   1.000
_cell.length_c   1.000
_cell.angle_alpha   90.00
_cell.angle_beta   90.00
_cell.angle_gamma   90.00
#
_symmetry.space_group_name_H-M   'P 1'
#
loop_
_entity.id
_entity.type
_entity.pdbx_description
1 polymer ?
#
loop_
_entity_poly.entity_id
_entity_poly.type
_entity_poly.pdbx_seq_one_letter_code
_entity_poly.pdbx_strand_id
1 'polypeptide(L)'
;MTSPLEYLTDLEGTEITLDAVTEAPLHIPAQTWVIVEKLKEDPCRLTREDVSDGIGVSYTSAKFLCRPAGPGNETKLAFMRIYQQVPIAGTEFKPRLRASQAVEEPENGELVALKSFLIHECEVVPRLLGYQQSKQKEDDMVPGGFVTYIVWEKVPGDSFDHLKFWLRPFNEREAIRDKFRLVFTRLLKFGFMPLMATSSKITMTNLLAKCTSPGLDSHIPTNHRSGMIASLFYLHLPS
;
A
#
# COMPACT_ATOMS: atom_id res chain seq x y z
N MET A 1 2.49 -8.78 -28.61
CA MET A 1 2.16 -8.08 -27.35
C MET A 1 2.70 -8.95 -26.23
N THR A 2 3.80 -8.56 -25.59
CA THR A 2 4.29 -9.24 -24.38
C THR A 2 3.28 -8.97 -23.27
N SER A 3 2.73 -10.03 -22.67
CA SER A 3 1.92 -9.89 -21.46
C SER A 3 2.71 -9.13 -20.40
N PRO A 4 2.07 -8.27 -19.59
CA PRO A 4 2.72 -7.69 -18.42
C PRO A 4 3.32 -8.80 -17.56
N LEU A 5 4.54 -8.60 -17.07
CA LEU A 5 5.18 -9.55 -16.17
C LEU A 5 4.47 -9.49 -14.81
N GLU A 6 3.91 -10.62 -14.38
CA GLU A 6 3.24 -10.77 -13.09
C GLU A 6 4.02 -11.78 -12.23
N TYR A 7 4.18 -11.49 -10.94
CA TYR A 7 4.90 -12.37 -10.03
C TYR A 7 3.95 -13.06 -9.04
N LEU A 8 2.99 -12.32 -8.50
CA LEU A 8 2.04 -12.81 -7.50
C LEU A 8 0.78 -13.30 -8.20
N THR A 9 0.85 -14.51 -8.77
CA THR A 9 -0.23 -15.15 -9.54
C THR A 9 -0.85 -16.31 -8.75
N ASP A 10 -2.08 -16.70 -9.10
CA ASP A 10 -2.77 -17.87 -8.55
C ASP A 10 -2.93 -17.89 -7.01
N LEU A 11 -3.03 -16.71 -6.39
CA LEU A 11 -3.19 -16.58 -4.93
C LEU A 11 -4.66 -16.57 -4.47
N GLU A 12 -5.63 -16.52 -5.37
CA GLU A 12 -7.05 -16.48 -5.02
C GLU A 12 -7.48 -17.76 -4.28
N GLY A 13 -8.20 -17.58 -3.17
CA GLY A 13 -8.58 -18.67 -2.26
C GLY A 13 -7.48 -19.09 -1.27
N THR A 14 -6.26 -18.56 -1.40
CA THR A 14 -5.16 -18.88 -0.48
C THR A 14 -5.41 -18.26 0.90
N GLU A 15 -5.12 -19.04 1.96
CA GLU A 15 -5.15 -18.58 3.34
C GLU A 15 -3.77 -18.09 3.80
N ILE A 16 -3.73 -16.88 4.34
CA ILE A 16 -2.55 -16.25 4.92
C ILE A 16 -2.80 -16.00 6.40
N THR A 17 -2.05 -16.66 7.27
CA THR A 17 -2.09 -16.42 8.71
C THR A 17 -1.07 -15.37 9.09
N LEU A 18 -1.54 -14.30 9.74
CA LEU A 18 -0.70 -13.28 10.35
C LEU A 18 -0.65 -13.51 11.86
N ASP A 19 0.55 -13.46 12.44
CA ASP A 19 0.75 -13.69 13.86
C ASP A 19 0.21 -12.52 14.70
N ALA A 20 0.04 -12.76 15.99
CA ALA A 20 -0.36 -11.71 16.92
C ALA A 20 0.79 -10.71 17.11
N VAL A 21 0.48 -9.42 17.03
CA VAL A 21 1.41 -8.33 17.39
C VAL A 21 1.10 -7.93 18.82
N THR A 22 2.01 -8.25 19.74
CA THR A 22 1.88 -7.96 21.17
C THR A 22 2.83 -6.87 21.67
N GLU A 23 3.59 -6.27 20.76
CA GLU A 23 4.56 -5.21 21.07
C GLU A 23 3.84 -3.90 21.40
N ALA A 24 3.79 -3.53 22.68
CA ALA A 24 3.24 -2.23 23.07
C ALA A 24 3.94 -1.08 22.33
N PRO A 25 3.21 -0.08 21.81
CA PRO A 25 1.78 0.18 21.99
C PRO A 25 0.83 -0.52 21.00
N LEU A 26 1.33 -1.38 20.11
CA LEU A 26 0.53 -2.10 19.13
C LEU A 26 -0.05 -3.39 19.74
N HIS A 27 -1.37 -3.57 19.59
CA HIS A 27 -2.03 -4.82 19.91
C HIS A 27 -2.93 -5.25 18.75
N ILE A 28 -2.50 -6.26 18.01
CA ILE A 28 -3.25 -6.82 16.88
C ILE A 28 -3.34 -8.34 17.08
N PRO A 29 -4.55 -8.92 17.14
CA PRO A 29 -4.69 -10.36 17.31
C PRO A 29 -4.23 -11.13 16.07
N ALA A 30 -3.78 -12.37 16.27
CA ALA A 30 -3.51 -13.28 15.16
C ALA A 30 -4.79 -13.49 14.34
N GLN A 31 -4.67 -13.50 13.02
CA GLN A 31 -5.81 -13.65 12.12
C GLN A 31 -5.40 -14.32 10.81
N THR A 32 -6.20 -15.31 10.40
CA THR A 32 -6.11 -15.90 9.05
C THR A 32 -6.99 -15.12 8.09
N TRP A 33 -6.43 -14.81 6.92
CA TRP A 33 -7.07 -14.05 5.84
C TRP A 33 -7.14 -14.90 4.58
N VAL A 34 -8.28 -14.89 3.91
CA VAL A 34 -8.46 -15.52 2.59
C VAL A 34 -8.32 -14.45 1.53
N ILE A 35 -7.41 -14.64 0.57
CA ILE A 35 -7.30 -13.79 -0.62
C ILE A 35 -8.51 -14.05 -1.51
N VAL A 36 -9.24 -12.98 -1.85
CA VAL A 36 -10.47 -13.06 -2.66
C VAL A 36 -10.17 -12.75 -4.11
N GLU A 37 -9.42 -11.67 -4.37
CA GLU A 37 -9.18 -11.16 -5.72
C GLU A 37 -7.89 -10.35 -5.76
N LYS A 38 -7.10 -10.48 -6.83
CA LYS A 38 -5.98 -9.58 -7.11
C LYS A 38 -6.46 -8.31 -7.81
N LEU A 39 -6.26 -7.15 -7.18
CA LEU A 39 -6.75 -5.87 -7.70
C LEU A 39 -5.72 -5.16 -8.59
N LYS A 40 -4.44 -5.23 -8.20
CA LYS A 40 -3.34 -4.57 -8.91
C LYS A 40 -2.01 -5.17 -8.51
N GLU A 41 -1.06 -5.22 -9.43
CA GLU A 41 0.36 -5.45 -9.15
C GLU A 41 1.21 -4.33 -9.76
N ASP A 42 2.20 -3.89 -9.00
CA ASP A 42 3.18 -2.86 -9.37
C ASP A 42 4.58 -3.44 -9.17
N PRO A 43 5.19 -4.05 -10.20
CA PRO A 43 6.54 -4.59 -10.13
C PRO A 43 7.60 -3.49 -10.31
N CYS A 44 8.56 -3.41 -9.37
CA CYS A 44 9.80 -2.67 -9.47
C CYS A 44 10.93 -3.60 -9.91
N ARG A 45 11.01 -3.85 -11.22
CA ARG A 45 12.02 -4.73 -11.81
C ARG A 45 13.30 -3.95 -12.09
N LEU A 46 14.40 -4.33 -11.43
CA LEU A 46 15.70 -3.71 -11.60
C LEU A 46 16.65 -4.62 -12.39
N THR A 47 17.52 -4.02 -13.20
CA THR A 47 18.64 -4.73 -13.82
C THR A 47 19.83 -4.83 -12.86
N ARG A 48 20.88 -5.54 -13.29
CA ARG A 48 22.12 -5.61 -12.50
C ARG A 48 22.77 -4.23 -12.39
N GLU A 49 22.72 -3.45 -13.45
CA GLU A 49 23.25 -2.10 -13.53
C GLU A 49 22.51 -1.18 -12.53
N ASP A 50 21.17 -1.19 -12.53
CA ASP A 50 20.36 -0.42 -11.57
C ASP A 50 20.75 -0.73 -10.11
N VAL A 51 20.89 -2.02 -9.79
CA VAL A 51 21.30 -2.45 -8.43
C VAL A 51 22.73 -2.00 -8.11
N SER A 52 23.65 -2.08 -9.09
CA SER A 52 25.04 -1.66 -8.92
C SER A 52 25.17 -0.14 -8.75
N ASP A 53 24.29 0.62 -9.39
CA ASP A 53 24.18 2.07 -9.28
C ASP A 53 23.48 2.52 -7.98
N GLY A 54 23.06 1.57 -7.14
CA GLY A 54 22.47 1.84 -5.82
C GLY A 54 21.01 2.29 -5.88
N ILE A 55 20.28 2.01 -6.98
CA ILE A 55 18.85 2.35 -7.12
C ILE A 55 18.00 1.63 -6.06
N GLY A 56 18.43 0.44 -5.62
CA GLY A 56 17.82 -0.29 -4.52
C GLY A 56 17.69 -1.77 -4.83
N VAL A 57 16.57 -2.36 -4.40
CA VAL A 57 16.28 -3.79 -4.50
C VAL A 57 15.15 -4.03 -5.50
N SER A 58 15.20 -5.13 -6.23
CA SER A 58 14.08 -5.51 -7.09
C SER A 58 12.97 -6.16 -6.26
N TYR A 59 11.74 -5.64 -6.38
CA TYR A 59 10.59 -6.16 -5.65
C TYR A 59 9.30 -5.97 -6.44
N THR A 60 8.22 -6.61 -6.02
CA THR A 60 6.86 -6.31 -6.49
C THR A 60 5.99 -5.93 -5.31
N SER A 61 4.97 -5.11 -5.56
CA SER A 61 3.88 -4.90 -4.61
C SER A 61 2.54 -5.19 -5.28
N ALA A 62 1.75 -6.08 -4.70
CA ALA A 62 0.41 -6.36 -5.19
C ALA A 62 -0.64 -6.08 -4.12
N LYS A 63 -1.76 -5.48 -4.55
CA LYS A 63 -2.93 -5.20 -3.73
C LYS A 63 -4.01 -6.23 -4.03
N PHE A 64 -4.56 -6.80 -2.98
CA PHE A 64 -5.61 -7.82 -3.01
C PHE A 64 -6.82 -7.36 -2.22
N LEU A 65 -7.99 -7.82 -2.65
CA LEU A 65 -9.16 -7.92 -1.80
C LEU A 65 -9.03 -9.19 -0.96
N CYS A 66 -9.32 -9.09 0.32
CA CYS A 66 -9.26 -10.24 1.23
C CYS A 66 -10.41 -10.18 2.25
N ARG A 67 -10.59 -11.27 2.99
CA ARG A 67 -11.54 -11.34 4.11
C ARG A 67 -10.98 -12.21 5.24
N PRO A 68 -11.41 -12.03 6.50
CA PRO A 68 -11.09 -12.97 7.56
C PRO A 68 -11.61 -14.38 7.22
N ALA A 69 -10.83 -15.40 7.56
CA ALA A 69 -11.27 -16.78 7.50
C ALA A 69 -12.35 -17.06 8.57
N GLY A 70 -13.05 -18.19 8.41
CA GLY A 70 -14.11 -18.62 9.32
C GLY A 70 -15.53 -18.19 8.92
N PRO A 71 -16.55 -18.83 9.52
CA PRO A 71 -17.95 -18.64 9.16
C PRO A 71 -18.46 -17.24 9.52
N GLY A 72 -19.29 -16.63 8.67
CA GLY A 72 -19.93 -15.34 8.93
C GLY A 72 -19.05 -14.12 8.62
N ASN A 73 -17.91 -14.33 7.96
CA ASN A 73 -16.97 -13.28 7.53
C ASN A 73 -16.99 -13.05 6.01
N GLU A 74 -17.93 -13.65 5.29
CA GLU A 74 -18.00 -13.64 3.82
C GLU A 74 -18.12 -12.22 3.25
N THR A 75 -18.78 -11.32 3.97
CA THR A 75 -18.98 -9.91 3.57
C THR A 75 -17.98 -8.94 4.20
N LYS A 76 -17.13 -9.40 5.12
CA LYS A 76 -16.15 -8.55 5.82
C LYS A 76 -14.89 -8.40 4.99
N LEU A 77 -14.95 -7.50 4.03
CA LEU A 77 -13.83 -7.24 3.11
C LEU A 77 -12.78 -6.31 3.71
N ALA A 78 -11.52 -6.58 3.40
CA ALA A 78 -10.36 -5.79 3.73
C ALA A 78 -9.42 -5.73 2.53
N PHE A 79 -8.41 -4.88 2.59
CA PHE A 79 -7.32 -4.87 1.62
C PHE A 79 -6.08 -5.52 2.21
N MET A 80 -5.39 -6.30 1.39
CA MET A 80 -4.07 -6.83 1.68
C MET A 80 -3.07 -6.29 0.66
N ARG A 81 -1.88 -5.91 1.10
CA ARG A 81 -0.72 -5.71 0.24
C ARG A 81 0.33 -6.74 0.56
N ILE A 82 0.89 -7.32 -0.48
CA ILE A 82 2.06 -8.18 -0.41
C ILE A 82 3.20 -7.43 -1.09
N TYR A 83 4.27 -7.19 -0.34
CA TYR A 83 5.57 -6.80 -0.87
C TYR A 83 6.43 -8.05 -0.92
N GLN A 84 7.01 -8.37 -2.07
CA GLN A 84 7.88 -9.54 -2.21
C GLN A 84 9.10 -9.18 -3.03
N GLN A 85 10.28 -9.57 -2.56
CA GLN A 85 11.50 -9.44 -3.35
C GLN A 85 11.39 -10.31 -4.61
N VAL A 86 11.77 -9.76 -5.75
CA VAL A 86 11.79 -10.48 -7.04
C VAL A 86 13.20 -10.57 -7.59
N PRO A 87 13.49 -11.51 -8.50
CA PRO A 87 14.84 -11.64 -9.05
C PRO A 87 15.26 -10.41 -9.83
N ILE A 88 16.56 -10.11 -9.81
CA ILE A 88 17.15 -9.15 -10.74
C ILE A 88 16.86 -9.60 -12.17
N ALA A 89 16.51 -8.66 -13.04
CA ALA A 89 16.19 -8.93 -14.44
C ALA A 89 17.27 -9.81 -15.12
N GLY A 90 16.85 -10.89 -15.76
CA GLY A 90 17.75 -11.83 -16.47
C GLY A 90 18.32 -12.95 -15.58
N THR A 91 17.87 -13.05 -14.33
CA THR A 91 18.29 -14.10 -13.39
C THR A 91 17.16 -15.04 -12.94
N GLU A 92 15.95 -14.85 -13.47
CA GLU A 92 14.70 -15.53 -13.08
C GLU A 92 14.83 -17.06 -13.14
N PHE A 93 15.56 -17.58 -14.12
CA PHE A 93 15.76 -19.03 -14.34
C PHE A 93 17.06 -19.58 -13.74
N LYS A 94 17.71 -18.86 -12.82
CA LYS A 94 18.99 -19.25 -12.22
C LYS A 94 18.86 -19.40 -10.69
N PRO A 95 18.40 -20.56 -10.18
CA PRO A 95 18.02 -20.72 -8.76
C PRO A 95 19.09 -20.29 -7.76
N ARG A 96 20.35 -20.71 -7.97
CA ARG A 96 21.46 -20.33 -7.10
C ARG A 96 21.72 -18.82 -7.08
N LEU A 97 21.56 -18.15 -8.22
CA LEU A 97 21.73 -16.70 -8.29
C LEU A 97 20.58 -15.97 -7.62
N ARG A 98 19.34 -16.45 -7.76
CA ARG A 98 18.18 -15.87 -7.08
C ARG A 98 18.37 -15.92 -5.56
N ALA A 99 18.72 -17.08 -5.00
CA ALA A 99 18.99 -17.19 -3.56
C ALA A 99 20.10 -16.24 -3.10
N SER A 100 21.17 -16.07 -3.89
CA SER A 100 22.26 -15.14 -3.55
C SER A 100 21.88 -13.66 -3.59
N GLN A 101 20.70 -13.31 -4.14
CA GLN A 101 20.19 -11.93 -4.17
C GLN A 101 19.36 -11.58 -2.93
N ALA A 102 19.05 -12.55 -2.07
CA ALA A 102 18.27 -12.32 -0.87
C ALA A 102 18.85 -11.21 0.01
N VAL A 103 18.01 -10.27 0.38
CA VAL A 103 18.34 -9.19 1.31
C VAL A 103 17.23 -9.04 2.35
N GLU A 104 17.57 -8.42 3.48
CA GLU A 104 16.56 -7.95 4.43
C GLU A 104 15.69 -6.87 3.77
N GLU A 105 14.42 -6.80 4.16
CA GLU A 105 13.51 -5.77 3.64
C GLU A 105 14.03 -4.38 4.01
N PRO A 106 14.19 -3.46 3.05
CA PRO A 106 14.35 -2.04 3.35
C PRO A 106 13.16 -1.53 4.18
N GLU A 107 13.31 -0.39 4.88
CA GLU A 107 12.20 0.17 5.65
C GLU A 107 10.95 0.38 4.77
N ASN A 108 9.86 -0.30 5.13
CA ASN A 108 8.60 -0.22 4.41
C ASN A 108 7.80 0.99 4.89
N GLY A 109 7.90 2.11 4.17
CA GLY A 109 7.24 3.37 4.56
C GLY A 109 5.72 3.29 4.72
N GLU A 110 5.02 2.43 3.95
CA GLU A 110 3.57 2.21 4.13
C GLU A 110 3.29 1.52 5.47
N LEU A 111 4.06 0.48 5.82
CA LEU A 111 3.92 -0.20 7.11
C LEU A 111 4.26 0.72 8.28
N VAL A 112 5.34 1.50 8.18
CA VAL A 112 5.73 2.48 9.21
C VAL A 112 4.62 3.49 9.44
N ALA A 113 4.03 4.03 8.37
CA ALA A 113 2.94 4.99 8.48
C ALA A 113 1.68 4.38 9.10
N LEU A 114 1.26 3.19 8.64
CA LEU A 114 0.08 2.51 9.19
C LEU A 114 0.24 2.13 10.67
N LYS A 115 1.45 1.70 11.08
CA LYS A 115 1.78 1.51 12.50
C LYS A 115 1.61 2.82 13.26
N SER A 116 2.23 3.91 12.80
CA SER A 116 2.14 5.20 13.48
C SER A 116 0.70 5.71 13.58
N PHE A 117 -0.10 5.59 12.53
CA PHE A 117 -1.50 5.98 12.56
C PHE A 117 -2.34 5.16 13.53
N LEU A 118 -2.08 3.86 13.65
CA LEU A 118 -2.75 3.00 14.62
C LEU A 118 -2.39 3.42 16.06
N ILE A 119 -1.10 3.68 16.32
CA ILE A 119 -0.60 4.08 17.65
C ILE A 119 -1.22 5.40 18.11
N HIS A 120 -1.38 6.36 17.19
CA HIS A 120 -1.93 7.67 17.50
C HIS A 120 -3.43 7.79 17.21
N GLU A 121 -4.12 6.66 17.00
CA GLU A 121 -5.57 6.59 16.79
C GLU A 121 -6.09 7.54 15.70
N CYS A 122 -5.36 7.64 14.57
CA CYS A 122 -5.73 8.53 13.48
C CYS A 122 -6.99 8.01 12.74
N GLU A 123 -8.14 8.64 12.99
CA GLU A 123 -9.44 8.22 12.44
C GLU A 123 -9.61 8.51 10.93
N VAL A 124 -8.74 9.34 10.35
CA VAL A 124 -8.84 9.79 8.95
C VAL A 124 -8.07 8.91 7.96
N VAL A 125 -7.57 7.75 8.42
CA VAL A 125 -6.97 6.72 7.58
C VAL A 125 -7.66 5.37 7.83
N PRO A 126 -7.56 4.41 6.90
CA PRO A 126 -7.96 3.05 7.17
C PRO A 126 -7.19 2.45 8.34
N ARG A 127 -7.88 1.70 9.20
CA ARG A 127 -7.24 1.03 10.34
C ARG A 127 -6.36 -0.13 9.87
N LEU A 128 -5.14 -0.24 10.41
CA LEU A 128 -4.29 -1.42 10.26
C LEU A 128 -4.92 -2.61 11.02
N LEU A 129 -5.10 -3.73 10.33
CA LEU A 129 -5.75 -4.95 10.85
C LEU A 129 -4.77 -6.09 11.09
N GLY A 130 -3.58 -6.05 10.49
CA GLY A 130 -2.55 -7.07 10.63
C GLY A 130 -1.36 -6.80 9.74
N TYR A 131 -0.19 -7.32 10.11
CA TYR A 131 0.97 -7.35 9.23
C TYR A 131 1.89 -8.51 9.63
N GLN A 132 2.70 -8.98 8.69
CA GLN A 132 3.76 -9.95 8.93
C GLN A 132 4.95 -9.62 8.02
N GLN A 133 6.14 -9.53 8.60
CA GLN A 133 7.40 -9.47 7.83
C GLN A 133 8.09 -10.82 7.97
N SER A 134 8.52 -11.41 6.87
CA SER A 134 9.07 -12.77 6.86
C SER A 134 10.06 -12.96 5.70
N LYS A 135 10.72 -14.13 5.69
CA LYS A 135 11.60 -14.54 4.59
C LYS A 135 10.88 -15.50 3.65
N GLN A 136 11.16 -15.36 2.37
CA GLN A 136 10.75 -16.25 1.30
C GLN A 136 11.37 -17.64 1.51
N LYS A 137 10.57 -18.66 1.20
CA LYS A 137 10.93 -20.09 1.28
C LYS A 137 11.87 -20.49 0.13
N GLU A 138 12.41 -21.70 0.20
CA GLU A 138 13.31 -22.25 -0.83
C GLU A 138 12.69 -22.31 -2.24
N ASP A 139 11.38 -22.45 -2.30
CA ASP A 139 10.63 -22.65 -3.54
C ASP A 139 10.19 -21.30 -4.16
N ASP A 140 10.34 -20.21 -3.42
CA ASP A 140 9.88 -18.88 -3.81
C ASP A 140 10.84 -18.23 -4.83
N MET A 141 10.41 -17.07 -5.33
CA MET A 141 11.11 -16.33 -6.38
C MET A 141 12.52 -15.93 -5.96
N VAL A 142 12.72 -15.48 -4.72
CA VAL A 142 14.05 -15.17 -4.17
C VAL A 142 14.18 -15.89 -2.82
N PRO A 143 14.69 -17.12 -2.79
CA PRO A 143 14.85 -17.88 -1.56
C PRO A 143 15.64 -17.12 -0.51
N GLY A 144 15.07 -16.97 0.69
CA GLY A 144 15.66 -16.18 1.78
C GLY A 144 15.47 -14.66 1.67
N GLY A 145 14.97 -14.15 0.54
CA GLY A 145 14.61 -12.74 0.36
C GLY A 145 13.39 -12.34 1.19
N PHE A 146 13.02 -11.07 1.22
CA PHE A 146 11.90 -10.62 2.05
C PHE A 146 10.52 -10.89 1.40
N VAL A 147 9.51 -11.06 2.26
CA VAL A 147 8.09 -10.97 1.92
C VAL A 147 7.31 -10.39 3.10
N THR A 148 6.49 -9.37 2.81
CA THR A 148 5.76 -8.59 3.80
C THR A 148 4.29 -8.49 3.44
N TYR A 149 3.44 -8.88 4.38
CA TYR A 149 1.99 -8.81 4.28
C TYR A 149 1.49 -7.66 5.14
N ILE A 150 0.59 -6.84 4.60
CA ILE A 150 -0.05 -5.74 5.34
C ILE A 150 -1.54 -5.81 5.04
N VAL A 151 -2.38 -5.84 6.08
CA VAL A 151 -3.84 -5.88 5.94
C VAL A 151 -4.45 -4.66 6.63
N TRP A 152 -5.35 -3.97 5.93
CA TRP A 152 -6.04 -2.79 6.45
C TRP A 152 -7.50 -2.74 6.02
N GLU A 153 -8.27 -1.92 6.73
CA GLU A 153 -9.71 -1.74 6.52
C GLU A 153 -10.04 -1.34 5.07
N LYS A 154 -11.01 -2.04 4.47
CA LYS A 154 -11.69 -1.53 3.27
C LYS A 154 -12.77 -0.54 3.70
N VAL A 155 -12.51 0.74 3.47
CA VAL A 155 -13.48 1.80 3.75
C VAL A 155 -14.65 1.69 2.75
N PRO A 156 -15.93 1.81 3.19
CA PRO A 156 -17.07 1.86 2.28
C PRO A 156 -16.99 3.06 1.33
N GLY A 157 -17.69 3.02 0.19
CA GLY A 157 -17.76 4.12 -0.76
C GLY A 157 -16.90 3.92 -2.01
N ASP A 158 -17.11 4.82 -2.96
CA ASP A 158 -16.45 4.76 -4.26
C ASP A 158 -15.08 5.45 -4.21
N SER A 159 -14.13 4.89 -4.96
CA SER A 159 -12.91 5.61 -5.29
C SER A 159 -13.26 6.93 -5.95
N PHE A 160 -12.51 7.97 -5.61
CA PHE A 160 -12.70 9.30 -6.16
C PHE A 160 -12.47 9.27 -7.68
N ASP A 161 -13.56 9.53 -8.39
CA ASP A 161 -13.57 9.61 -9.84
C ASP A 161 -13.42 11.08 -10.25
N HIS A 162 -12.30 11.36 -10.91
CA HIS A 162 -11.96 12.71 -11.36
C HIS A 162 -13.02 13.27 -12.32
N LEU A 163 -13.54 12.47 -13.24
CA LEU A 163 -14.56 12.91 -14.19
C LEU A 163 -15.87 13.22 -13.46
N LYS A 164 -16.33 12.31 -12.59
CA LYS A 164 -17.53 12.56 -11.77
C LYS A 164 -17.37 13.78 -10.88
N PHE A 165 -16.18 14.05 -10.36
CA PHE A 165 -15.93 15.24 -9.55
C PHE A 165 -16.11 16.53 -10.35
N TRP A 166 -15.52 16.65 -11.54
CA TRP A 166 -15.61 17.88 -12.34
C TRP A 166 -16.99 18.12 -12.95
N LEU A 167 -17.76 17.06 -13.16
CA LEU A 167 -19.16 17.15 -13.59
C LEU A 167 -20.10 17.66 -12.49
N ARG A 168 -19.65 17.72 -11.22
CA ARG A 168 -20.48 18.24 -10.12
C ARG A 168 -20.60 19.76 -10.12
N PRO A 169 -21.73 20.30 -9.63
CA PRO A 169 -21.89 21.72 -9.35
C PRO A 169 -20.74 22.30 -8.51
N PHE A 170 -20.44 23.58 -8.72
CA PHE A 170 -19.32 24.25 -8.04
C PHE A 170 -19.39 24.14 -6.51
N ASN A 171 -20.57 24.38 -5.92
CA ASN A 171 -20.79 24.28 -4.47
C ASN A 171 -20.53 22.86 -3.92
N GLU A 172 -20.90 21.81 -4.66
CA GLU A 172 -20.57 20.43 -4.28
C GLU A 172 -19.06 20.17 -4.32
N ARG A 173 -18.39 20.66 -5.38
CA ARG A 173 -16.93 20.55 -5.49
C ARG A 173 -16.22 21.28 -4.35
N GLU A 174 -16.71 22.45 -3.95
CA GLU A 174 -16.17 23.21 -2.83
C GLU A 174 -16.33 22.46 -1.51
N ALA A 175 -17.52 21.93 -1.23
CA ALA A 175 -17.77 21.13 -0.03
C ALA A 175 -16.86 19.87 0.05
N ILE A 176 -16.57 19.23 -1.08
CA ILE A 176 -15.62 18.11 -1.15
C ILE A 176 -14.21 18.58 -0.85
N ARG A 177 -13.77 19.69 -1.44
CA ARG A 177 -12.44 20.28 -1.20
C ARG A 177 -12.25 20.65 0.26
N ASP A 178 -13.24 21.23 0.91
CA ASP A 178 -13.15 21.62 2.33
C ASP A 178 -13.04 20.42 3.25
N LYS A 179 -13.81 19.36 3.00
CA LYS A 179 -13.64 18.07 3.71
C LYS A 179 -12.25 17.49 3.49
N PHE A 180 -11.75 17.52 2.25
CA PHE A 180 -10.40 17.03 1.95
C PHE A 180 -9.32 17.86 2.67
N ARG A 181 -9.43 19.20 2.68
CA ARG A 181 -8.51 20.08 3.41
C ARG A 181 -8.48 19.76 4.90
N LEU A 182 -9.65 19.57 5.52
CA LEU A 182 -9.76 19.21 6.93
C LEU A 182 -9.05 17.89 7.23
N VAL A 183 -9.31 16.86 6.43
CA VAL A 183 -8.71 15.53 6.57
C VAL A 183 -7.21 15.56 6.33
N PHE A 184 -6.78 16.21 5.26
CA PHE A 184 -5.37 16.31 4.89
C PHE A 184 -4.57 17.06 5.96
N THR A 185 -5.12 18.15 6.50
CA THR A 185 -4.48 18.90 7.59
C THR A 185 -4.34 18.06 8.86
N ARG A 186 -5.31 17.19 9.16
CA ARG A 186 -5.19 16.23 10.26
C ARG A 186 -4.09 15.21 9.99
N LEU A 187 -4.04 14.65 8.79
CA LEU A 187 -3.02 13.67 8.39
C LEU A 187 -1.60 14.24 8.52
N LEU A 188 -1.38 15.48 8.07
CA LEU A 188 -0.07 16.13 8.12
C LEU A 188 0.48 16.29 9.55
N LYS A 189 -0.39 16.37 10.57
CA LYS A 189 0.05 16.46 11.98
C LYS A 189 0.82 15.22 12.45
N PHE A 190 0.68 14.09 11.75
CA PHE A 190 1.37 12.84 12.06
C PHE A 190 2.72 12.71 11.34
N GLY A 191 3.17 13.74 10.63
CA GLY A 191 4.50 13.77 9.99
C GLY A 191 4.60 13.02 8.66
N PHE A 192 3.51 12.44 8.16
CA PHE A 192 3.50 11.73 6.89
C PHE A 192 2.90 12.56 5.77
N MET A 193 3.58 12.56 4.61
CA MET A 193 3.09 13.20 3.39
C MET A 193 2.84 12.12 2.32
N PRO A 194 1.62 12.02 1.76
CA PRO A 194 1.34 11.11 0.66
C PRO A 194 2.24 11.39 -0.54
N LEU A 195 3.10 10.44 -0.91
CA LEU A 195 3.88 10.52 -2.15
C LEU A 195 2.89 10.25 -3.30
N MET A 196 2.52 11.32 -4.00
CA MET A 196 1.60 11.30 -5.13
C MET A 196 0.24 10.67 -4.81
N ALA A 197 -0.71 11.51 -4.37
CA ALA A 197 -2.11 11.19 -4.61
C ALA A 197 -2.28 11.06 -6.13
N THR A 198 -2.75 9.91 -6.61
CA THR A 198 -3.54 9.82 -7.84
C THR A 198 -5.01 9.81 -7.39
N SER A 199 -5.93 10.31 -8.21
CA SER A 199 -7.37 10.38 -7.89
C SER A 199 -7.94 9.08 -7.29
N SER A 200 -7.48 7.92 -7.78
CA SER A 200 -7.87 6.58 -7.29
C SER A 200 -7.55 6.27 -5.80
N LYS A 201 -6.71 7.08 -5.13
CA LYS A 201 -6.24 6.85 -3.75
C LYS A 201 -7.07 7.59 -2.67
N ILE A 202 -8.19 8.20 -3.07
CA ILE A 202 -9.14 8.87 -2.17
C ILE A 202 -10.44 8.10 -2.24
N THR A 203 -11.00 7.66 -1.11
CA THR A 203 -12.34 7.05 -1.08
C THR A 203 -13.33 8.08 -0.54
N MET A 204 -14.44 8.29 -1.24
CA MET A 204 -15.44 9.30 -0.87
C MET A 204 -16.70 8.61 -0.35
N THR A 205 -16.79 8.45 0.97
CA THR A 205 -18.00 8.01 1.67
C THR A 205 -18.66 9.21 2.35
N ASN A 206 -19.98 9.20 2.46
CA ASN A 206 -20.81 10.27 3.04
C ASN A 206 -20.36 10.76 4.44
N LEU A 207 -19.37 11.68 4.48
CA LEU A 207 -18.89 12.54 5.59
C LEU A 207 -17.48 12.28 6.15
N LEU A 208 -16.70 11.34 5.63
CA LEU A 208 -15.28 11.19 6.00
C LEU A 208 -14.44 10.91 4.74
N ALA A 209 -13.54 11.82 4.37
CA ALA A 209 -12.47 11.46 3.45
C ALA A 209 -11.45 10.64 4.25
N LYS A 210 -11.19 9.39 3.85
CA LYS A 210 -10.04 8.63 4.34
C LYS A 210 -8.98 8.63 3.25
N CYS A 211 -7.76 9.06 3.57
CA CYS A 211 -6.62 8.97 2.65
C CYS A 211 -6.14 7.52 2.62
N THR A 212 -6.16 6.88 1.45
CA THR A 212 -5.74 5.47 1.30
C THR A 212 -4.43 5.36 0.53
N SER A 213 -3.53 6.34 0.66
CA SER A 213 -2.31 6.40 -0.16
C SER A 213 -1.27 5.36 0.28
N PRO A 214 -0.88 4.43 -0.61
CA PRO A 214 0.31 3.61 -0.43
C PRO A 214 1.51 4.38 -1.02
N GLY A 215 2.58 4.54 -0.23
CA GLY A 215 3.76 5.35 -0.54
C GLY A 215 3.86 6.60 0.35
N LEU A 216 4.06 6.41 1.65
CA LEU A 216 4.38 7.49 2.60
C LEU A 216 5.86 7.31 2.93
N ASP A 217 6.69 8.31 2.60
CA ASP A 217 8.12 8.29 2.92
C ASP A 217 8.34 8.96 4.28
N SER A 218 9.21 8.40 5.11
CA SER A 218 9.31 8.73 6.55
C SER A 218 10.10 10.00 6.87
N HIS A 219 10.73 10.67 5.90
CA HIS A 219 11.40 11.96 6.16
C HIS A 219 11.62 12.80 4.90
N ILE A 220 10.82 13.86 4.72
CA ILE A 220 11.23 15.02 3.93
C ILE A 220 11.43 16.20 4.90
N PRO A 221 12.68 16.69 5.09
CA PRO A 221 12.93 17.92 5.83
C PRO A 221 12.15 19.07 5.20
N THR A 222 11.51 19.88 6.02
CA THR A 222 10.64 21.02 5.66
C THR A 222 11.28 22.11 4.76
N ASN A 223 12.51 21.91 4.28
CA ASN A 223 13.30 22.93 3.59
C ASN A 223 13.56 22.71 2.10
N HIS A 224 13.10 21.62 1.47
CA HIS A 224 13.11 21.51 0.00
C HIS A 224 11.69 21.63 -0.59
N ARG A 225 11.23 22.88 -0.70
CA ARG A 225 10.18 23.27 -1.64
C ARG A 225 10.70 23.11 -3.05
N SER A 226 10.49 21.96 -3.70
CA SER A 226 10.49 21.84 -5.16
C SER A 226 9.90 20.49 -5.59
N GLY A 227 8.71 20.55 -6.18
CA GLY A 227 8.16 19.50 -7.03
C GLY A 227 7.34 18.40 -6.33
N MET A 228 6.12 18.19 -6.84
CA MET A 228 5.25 17.00 -6.68
C MET A 228 4.00 17.19 -5.82
N ILE A 229 3.06 17.97 -6.37
CA ILE A 229 1.68 18.16 -5.91
C ILE A 229 0.73 17.72 -7.06
N ALA A 230 0.96 16.56 -7.71
CA ALA A 230 0.29 16.29 -8.99
C ALA A 230 -1.25 16.10 -8.92
N SER A 231 -1.83 15.46 -7.89
CA SER A 231 -3.31 15.45 -7.73
C SER A 231 -3.87 16.54 -6.81
N LEU A 232 -3.02 17.16 -6.00
CA LEU A 232 -3.42 18.31 -5.18
C LEU A 232 -3.53 19.59 -6.02
N PHE A 233 -2.76 19.72 -7.12
CA PHE A 233 -2.84 20.85 -8.05
C PHE A 233 -4.20 20.93 -8.76
N TYR A 234 -4.81 19.79 -9.12
CA TYR A 234 -6.11 19.80 -9.78
C TYR A 234 -7.25 20.27 -8.87
N LEU A 235 -7.15 20.07 -7.55
CA LEU A 235 -8.17 20.55 -6.62
C LEU A 235 -7.99 22.03 -6.21
N HIS A 236 -6.84 22.64 -6.48
CA HIS A 236 -6.51 24.01 -6.05
C HIS A 236 -6.42 25.04 -7.17
N LEU A 237 -6.57 24.67 -8.44
CA LEU A 237 -6.59 25.66 -9.53
C LEU A 237 -7.98 26.32 -9.62
N PRO A 238 -8.09 27.65 -9.41
CA PRO A 238 -9.20 28.39 -9.98
C PRO A 238 -9.04 28.35 -11.51
N SER A 239 -10.13 28.10 -12.22
CA SER A 239 -10.24 28.49 -13.64
C SER A 239 -10.21 30.00 -13.73
#